data_AF-A0A0L6WKZ1-F1
#
_entry.id   AF-A0A0L6WKZ1-F1
#
_cell.length_a   1.000
_cell.length_b   1.000
_cell.length_c   1.000
_cell.angle_alpha   90.00
_cell.angle_beta   90.00
_cell.angle_gamma   90.00
#
_symmetry.space_group_name_H-M   'P 1'
#
loop_
_entity.id
_entity.type
_entity.pdbx_description
1 polymer ?
#
loop_
_entity_poly.entity_id
_entity_poly.type
_entity_poly.pdbx_seq_one_letter_code
_entity_poly.pdbx_strand_id
1 'polypeptide(L)'
;PKNQVQLLVLWDAIGCPWEEKKQALGEKLKIIGFWVDINWGTITLSDYSVADIVSKIELFIETPLRRPPLCNWQHLAGHLNWLLNVLPWGQPTLTEMYQKMSGHAGIYLNKEIIVEMNWLIDIIPKSMGV
;
A
#
# COMPACT_ATOMS: atom_id res chain seq x y z
N PRO A 1 17.43 -16.82 -18.37
CA PRO A 1 16.21 -16.02 -18.66
C PRO A 1 15.61 -16.27 -20.07
N LYS A 2 15.33 -17.53 -20.43
CA LYS A 2 14.73 -17.86 -21.74
C LYS A 2 13.31 -17.29 -21.89
N ASN A 3 12.48 -17.50 -20.87
CA ASN A 3 11.07 -17.11 -20.89
C ASN A 3 10.88 -15.59 -20.94
N GLN A 4 11.73 -14.84 -20.24
CA GLN A 4 11.68 -13.37 -20.26
C GLN A 4 11.98 -12.81 -21.66
N VAL A 5 12.99 -13.34 -22.35
CA VAL A 5 13.30 -12.95 -23.73
C VAL A 5 12.15 -13.28 -24.67
N GLN A 6 11.53 -14.47 -24.52
CA GLN A 6 10.37 -14.84 -25.33
C GLN A 6 9.18 -13.88 -25.13
N LEU A 7 8.96 -13.40 -23.90
CA LEU A 7 7.93 -12.40 -23.61
C LEU A 7 8.23 -11.06 -24.28
N LEU A 8 9.49 -10.60 -24.28
CA LEU A 8 9.87 -9.35 -24.94
C LEU A 8 9.67 -9.44 -26.46
N VAL A 9 10.04 -10.56 -27.08
CA VAL A 9 9.78 -10.79 -28.52
C VAL A 9 8.29 -10.76 -28.83
N LEU A 10 7.46 -11.35 -27.95
CA LEU A 10 6.00 -11.27 -28.09
C LEU A 10 5.51 -9.82 -27.98
N TRP A 11 6.02 -9.04 -27.02
CA TRP A 11 5.67 -7.64 -26.86
C TRP A 11 6.04 -6.80 -28.08
N ASP A 12 7.23 -7.01 -28.65
CA ASP A 12 7.64 -6.39 -29.91
C ASP A 12 6.66 -6.76 -31.04
N ALA A 13 6.25 -8.02 -31.12
CA ALA A 13 5.33 -8.50 -32.16
C ALA A 13 3.92 -7.88 -32.07
N ILE A 14 3.44 -7.55 -30.86
CA ILE A 14 2.11 -6.93 -30.67
C ILE A 14 2.17 -5.41 -30.51
N GLY A 15 3.36 -4.80 -30.63
CA GLY A 15 3.55 -3.36 -30.43
C GLY A 15 3.37 -2.89 -28.98
N CYS A 16 3.56 -3.77 -28.00
CA CYS A 16 3.53 -3.42 -26.58
C CYS A 16 4.90 -2.83 -26.18
N PRO A 17 4.97 -1.55 -25.78
CA PRO A 17 6.24 -0.93 -25.42
C PRO A 17 6.81 -1.53 -24.13
N TRP A 18 8.12 -1.69 -24.10
CA TRP A 18 8.85 -2.11 -22.90
C TRP A 18 10.13 -1.29 -22.71
N GLU A 19 10.66 -1.34 -21.50
CA GLU A 19 11.87 -0.61 -21.12
C GLU A 19 12.90 -1.59 -20.57
N GLU A 20 14.15 -1.47 -21.03
CA GLU A 20 15.27 -2.31 -20.58
C GLU A 20 15.51 -2.18 -19.07
N LYS A 21 15.43 -0.96 -18.53
CA LYS A 21 15.59 -0.71 -17.08
C LYS A 21 14.53 -1.38 -16.20
N LYS A 22 13.41 -1.84 -16.78
CA LYS A 22 12.34 -2.58 -16.08
C LYS A 22 12.51 -4.09 -16.17
N GLN A 23 13.48 -4.57 -16.94
CA GLN A 23 13.78 -5.99 -17.11
C GLN A 23 14.66 -6.50 -15.96
N ALA A 24 14.12 -6.48 -14.75
CA ALA A 24 14.84 -6.96 -13.58
C ALA A 24 14.95 -8.49 -13.58
N LEU A 25 16.11 -9.00 -13.18
CA LEU A 25 16.38 -10.43 -13.02
C LEU A 25 17.11 -10.64 -11.69
N GLY A 26 16.67 -11.62 -10.91
CA GLY A 26 17.26 -11.94 -9.62
C GLY A 26 16.24 -12.60 -8.69
N GLU A 27 16.73 -12.98 -7.51
CA GLU A 27 15.93 -13.65 -6.47
C GLU A 27 15.12 -12.65 -5.63
N LYS A 28 15.60 -11.41 -5.53
CA LYS A 28 14.92 -10.31 -4.86
C LYS A 28 14.64 -9.17 -5.84
N LEU A 29 13.36 -8.89 -6.09
CA LEU A 29 12.91 -7.95 -7.12
C LEU A 29 11.97 -6.90 -6.55
N LYS A 30 12.02 -5.69 -7.11
CA LYS A 30 11.05 -4.65 -6.80
C LYS A 30 9.86 -4.75 -7.76
N ILE A 31 8.68 -5.15 -7.27
CA ILE A 31 7.44 -5.31 -8.04
C ILE A 31 6.41 -4.33 -7.51
N ILE A 32 5.91 -3.44 -8.37
CA ILE A 32 4.89 -2.39 -8.04
C ILE A 32 5.16 -1.59 -6.75
N GLY A 33 6.45 -1.46 -6.38
CA GLY A 33 6.88 -0.75 -5.18
C GLY A 33 7.26 -1.63 -3.99
N PHE A 34 6.94 -2.93 -4.02
CA PHE A 34 7.30 -3.90 -2.98
C PHE A 34 8.58 -4.65 -3.32
N TRP A 35 9.32 -5.06 -2.29
CA TRP A 35 10.40 -6.02 -2.43
C TRP A 35 9.86 -7.42 -2.28
N VAL A 36 9.97 -8.22 -3.33
CA VAL A 36 9.60 -9.64 -3.34
C VAL A 36 10.88 -10.44 -3.30
N ASP A 37 11.03 -11.30 -2.29
CA ASP A 37 12.15 -12.23 -2.15
C ASP A 37 11.65 -13.66 -2.32
N ILE A 38 12.04 -14.31 -3.42
CA ILE A 38 11.55 -15.65 -3.75
C ILE A 38 12.18 -16.74 -2.89
N ASN A 39 13.39 -16.51 -2.36
CA ASN A 39 14.06 -17.50 -1.53
C ASN A 39 13.37 -17.64 -0.18
N TRP A 40 12.89 -16.52 0.35
CA TRP A 40 12.19 -16.46 1.62
C TRP A 40 10.66 -16.47 1.47
N GLY A 41 10.14 -16.29 0.26
CA GLY A 41 8.71 -16.19 -0.01
C GLY A 41 8.06 -14.95 0.60
N THR A 42 8.84 -13.89 0.83
CA THR A 42 8.38 -12.69 1.54
C THR A 42 8.11 -11.52 0.60
N ILE A 43 7.18 -10.66 1.01
CA ILE A 43 6.92 -9.39 0.36
C ILE A 43 7.06 -8.28 1.40
N THR A 44 7.91 -7.30 1.15
CA THR A 44 8.24 -6.25 2.11
C THR A 44 8.17 -4.86 1.51
N LEU A 45 8.04 -3.87 2.38
CA LEU A 45 8.23 -2.46 2.06
C LEU A 45 9.65 -2.03 2.40
N SER A 46 10.17 -1.01 1.73
CA SER A 46 11.34 -0.30 2.22
C SER A 46 11.01 0.49 3.49
N ASP A 47 11.97 0.65 4.38
CA ASP A 47 11.84 1.44 5.61
C ASP A 47 11.29 2.85 5.36
N TYR A 48 11.68 3.48 4.25
CA TYR A 48 11.14 4.76 3.82
C TYR A 48 9.63 4.71 3.58
N SER A 49 9.14 3.67 2.90
CA SER A 49 7.70 3.52 2.61
C SER A 49 6.91 3.21 3.87
N VAL A 50 7.49 2.46 4.80
CA VAL A 50 6.91 2.22 6.13
C VAL A 50 6.76 3.54 6.87
N ALA A 51 7.83 4.33 6.97
CA ALA A 51 7.81 5.63 7.64
C ALA A 51 6.84 6.62 6.98
N ASP A 52 6.80 6.67 5.65
CA ASP A 52 5.88 7.53 4.89
C ASP A 52 4.41 7.20 5.16
N ILE A 53 4.05 5.91 5.18
CA ILE A 53 2.68 5.48 5.50
C ILE A 53 2.32 5.83 6.95
N VAL A 54 3.20 5.50 7.90
CA VAL A 54 2.96 5.81 9.33
C VAL A 54 2.74 7.31 9.51
N SER A 55 3.59 8.15 8.92
CA SER A 55 3.45 9.61 8.96
C SER A 55 2.12 10.09 8.36
N LYS A 56 1.65 9.49 7.26
CA LYS A 56 0.34 9.82 6.67
C LYS A 56 -0.83 9.45 7.57
N ILE A 57 -0.73 8.33 8.29
CA ILE A 57 -1.76 7.92 9.26
C ILE A 57 -1.76 8.92 10.44
N GLU A 58 -0.60 9.26 10.98
CA GLU A 58 -0.47 10.23 12.09
C GLU A 58 -1.06 11.60 11.71
N LEU A 59 -0.64 12.15 10.56
CA LEU A 59 -1.17 13.42 10.04
C LEU A 59 -2.70 13.39 9.84
N PHE A 60 -3.24 12.24 9.41
CA PHE A 60 -4.67 12.07 9.26
C PHE A 60 -5.40 12.10 10.61
N ILE A 61 -4.89 11.38 11.63
CA ILE A 61 -5.47 11.38 12.99
C ILE A 61 -5.39 12.77 13.64
N GLU A 62 -4.29 13.49 13.42
CA GLU A 62 -4.03 14.83 13.96
C GLU A 62 -4.84 15.95 13.29
N THR A 63 -5.68 15.62 12.30
CA THR A 63 -6.48 16.61 11.59
C THR A 63 -7.27 17.51 12.56
N PRO A 64 -7.16 18.84 12.46
CA PRO A 64 -7.89 19.76 13.31
C PRO A 64 -9.38 19.47 13.36
N LEU A 65 -9.96 19.60 14.55
CA LEU A 65 -11.38 19.30 14.82
C LEU A 65 -11.78 17.86 14.51
N ARG A 66 -10.83 16.97 14.21
CA ARG A 66 -11.06 15.58 13.77
C ARG A 66 -12.01 15.46 12.59
N ARG A 67 -11.97 16.42 11.68
CA ARG A 67 -12.84 16.48 10.48
C ARG A 67 -12.00 16.57 9.21
N PRO A 68 -11.28 15.50 8.82
CA PRO A 68 -10.56 15.50 7.56
C PRO A 68 -11.52 15.71 6.38
N PRO A 69 -11.14 16.50 5.39
CA PRO A 69 -11.88 16.58 4.14
C PRO A 69 -11.91 15.21 3.47
N LEU A 70 -12.96 14.92 2.71
CA LEU A 70 -13.12 13.62 2.03
C LEU A 70 -11.90 13.23 1.17
N CYS A 71 -11.22 14.20 0.56
CA CYS A 71 -10.00 13.94 -0.20
C CYS A 71 -8.90 13.30 0.67
N ASN A 72 -8.74 13.70 1.93
CA ASN A 72 -7.76 13.10 2.85
C ASN A 72 -8.13 11.66 3.19
N TRP A 73 -9.43 11.37 3.37
CA TRP A 73 -9.91 10.01 3.53
C TRP A 73 -9.58 9.15 2.31
N GLN A 74 -9.88 9.64 1.11
CA GLN A 74 -9.62 8.91 -0.14
C GLN A 74 -8.12 8.69 -0.38
N HIS A 75 -7.29 9.71 -0.12
CA HIS A 75 -5.84 9.59 -0.24
C HIS A 75 -5.27 8.55 0.74
N LEU A 76 -5.66 8.60 2.01
CA LEU A 76 -5.19 7.63 2.99
C LEU A 76 -5.70 6.22 2.67
N ALA A 77 -6.98 6.08 2.29
CA ALA A 77 -7.56 4.78 1.91
C ALA A 77 -6.81 4.17 0.71
N GLY A 78 -6.42 4.98 -0.27
CA GLY A 78 -5.60 4.54 -1.40
C GLY A 78 -4.22 4.03 -0.97
N HIS A 79 -3.53 4.76 -0.08
CA HIS A 79 -2.24 4.34 0.47
C HIS A 79 -2.32 3.06 1.28
N LEU A 80 -3.33 2.95 2.14
CA LEU A 80 -3.58 1.75 2.94
C LEU A 80 -3.97 0.57 2.04
N ASN A 81 -4.81 0.77 1.01
CA ASN A 81 -5.15 -0.30 0.08
C ASN A 81 -3.92 -0.83 -0.67
N TRP A 82 -2.97 0.05 -1.02
CA TRP A 82 -1.66 -0.38 -1.53
C TRP A 82 -0.89 -1.20 -0.50
N LEU A 83 -0.71 -0.68 0.74
CA LEU A 83 -0.06 -1.39 1.85
C LEU A 83 -0.65 -2.78 2.12
N LEU A 84 -1.97 -2.93 2.09
CA LEU A 84 -2.64 -4.18 2.48
C LEU A 84 -2.40 -5.33 1.49
N ASN A 85 -1.74 -5.09 0.35
CA ASN A 85 -1.18 -6.15 -0.49
C ASN A 85 -0.03 -6.90 0.20
N VAL A 86 0.66 -6.27 1.15
CA VAL A 86 1.72 -6.89 1.97
C VAL A 86 1.28 -7.19 3.40
N LEU A 87 0.10 -6.69 3.80
CA LEU A 87 -0.51 -6.95 5.10
C LEU A 87 -1.97 -7.36 4.92
N PRO A 88 -2.26 -8.53 4.33
CA PRO A 88 -3.62 -8.90 3.95
C PRO A 88 -4.57 -8.97 5.15
N TRP A 89 -4.08 -9.30 6.35
CA TRP A 89 -4.90 -9.40 7.56
C TRP A 89 -5.32 -8.04 8.11
N GLY A 90 -4.72 -6.95 7.65
CA GLY A 90 -5.14 -5.59 8.00
C GLY A 90 -6.37 -5.11 7.22
N GLN A 91 -6.84 -5.85 6.21
CA GLN A 91 -7.99 -5.45 5.38
C GLN A 91 -9.24 -5.02 6.16
N PRO A 92 -9.64 -5.69 7.27
CA PRO A 92 -10.80 -5.28 8.05
C PRO A 92 -10.77 -3.81 8.50
N THR A 93 -9.58 -3.23 8.73
CA THR A 93 -9.40 -1.84 9.17
C THR A 93 -9.82 -0.79 8.15
N LEU A 94 -10.03 -1.17 6.87
CA LEU A 94 -10.56 -0.25 5.86
C LEU A 94 -12.09 -0.23 5.81
N THR A 95 -12.76 -1.17 6.46
CA THR A 95 -14.22 -1.32 6.35
C THR A 95 -14.93 -0.07 6.85
N GLU A 96 -14.62 0.35 8.07
CA GLU A 96 -15.19 1.56 8.67
C GLU A 96 -14.82 2.81 7.86
N MET A 97 -13.62 2.84 7.31
CA MET A 97 -13.14 3.94 6.48
C MET A 97 -13.98 4.11 5.21
N TYR A 98 -14.24 3.02 4.48
CA TYR A 98 -15.09 3.04 3.28
C TYR A 98 -16.54 3.36 3.61
N GLN A 99 -17.09 2.82 4.70
CA GLN A 99 -18.44 3.13 5.15
C GLN A 99 -18.59 4.64 5.43
N LYS A 100 -17.61 5.24 6.12
CA LYS A 100 -17.58 6.68 6.42
C LYS A 100 -17.50 7.56 5.17
N MET A 101 -16.76 7.13 4.15
CA MET A 101 -16.63 7.86 2.88
C MET A 101 -17.90 7.82 2.02
N SER A 102 -18.84 6.89 2.28
CA SER A 102 -20.09 6.79 1.51
C SER A 102 -21.12 7.90 1.81
N GLY A 103 -20.91 8.71 2.86
CA GLY A 103 -21.80 9.80 3.29
C GLY A 103 -21.41 11.18 2.76
N HIS A 104 -22.41 12.08 2.64
CA HIS A 104 -22.25 13.41 2.00
C HIS A 104 -22.03 14.60 2.97
N ALA A 105 -21.82 14.38 4.28
CA ALA A 105 -21.60 15.49 5.22
C ALA A 105 -20.70 15.10 6.41
N GLY A 106 -19.66 15.89 6.66
CA GLY A 106 -18.87 15.92 7.91
C GLY A 106 -18.33 14.56 8.39
N ILE A 107 -17.34 14.01 7.69
CA ILE A 107 -16.72 12.74 8.08
C ILE A 107 -15.77 12.97 9.26
N TYR A 108 -16.32 12.84 10.47
CA TYR A 108 -15.55 12.94 11.72
C TYR A 108 -14.79 11.64 11.99
N LEU A 109 -13.58 11.76 12.53
CA LEU A 109 -12.82 10.61 13.06
C LEU A 109 -13.48 10.12 14.34
N ASN A 110 -14.24 9.03 14.25
CA ASN A 110 -14.80 8.36 15.43
C ASN A 110 -13.73 7.56 16.16
N LYS A 111 -14.10 7.01 17.33
CA LYS A 111 -13.20 6.24 18.18
C LYS A 111 -12.70 4.99 17.45
N GLU A 112 -13.55 4.36 16.66
CA GLU A 112 -13.25 3.12 15.93
C GLU A 112 -12.11 3.36 14.93
N ILE A 113 -12.23 4.37 14.07
CA ILE A 113 -11.16 4.75 13.12
C ILE A 113 -9.86 5.09 13.84
N ILE A 114 -9.93 5.83 14.96
CA ILE A 114 -8.71 6.16 15.72
C ILE A 114 -8.04 4.90 16.27
N VAL A 115 -8.81 3.94 16.80
CA VAL A 115 -8.27 2.68 17.31
C VAL A 115 -7.62 1.87 16.19
N GLU A 116 -8.29 1.72 15.04
CA GLU A 116 -7.77 0.99 13.89
C GLU A 116 -6.51 1.63 13.31
N MET A 117 -6.49 2.96 13.18
CA MET A 117 -5.32 3.69 12.67
C MET A 117 -4.13 3.60 13.63
N ASN A 118 -4.36 3.67 14.96
CA ASN A 118 -3.30 3.45 15.93
C ASN A 118 -2.78 2.00 15.92
N TRP A 119 -3.67 1.03 15.74
CA TRP A 119 -3.27 -0.37 15.57
C TRP A 119 -2.41 -0.54 14.30
N LEU A 120 -2.77 0.12 13.19
CA LEU A 120 -1.97 0.13 11.97
C LEU A 120 -0.58 0.72 12.19
N ILE A 121 -0.48 1.85 12.90
CA ILE A 121 0.81 2.47 13.26
C ILE A 121 1.71 1.47 14.02
N ASP A 122 1.15 0.70 14.94
CA ASP A 122 1.92 -0.27 15.74
C ASP A 122 2.32 -1.53 14.95
N ILE A 123 1.44 -2.02 14.07
CA ILE A 123 1.64 -3.32 13.40
C ILE A 123 2.47 -3.21 12.12
N ILE A 124 2.36 -2.10 11.36
CA ILE A 124 3.05 -1.95 10.06
C ILE A 124 4.57 -2.20 10.18
N PRO A 125 5.30 -1.60 11.14
CA PRO A 125 6.73 -1.84 11.26
C PRO A 125 7.09 -3.28 11.66
N LYS A 126 6.18 -4.00 12.32
CA LYS A 126 6.39 -5.34 12.86
C LYS A 126 6.07 -6.45 11.86
N SER A 127 5.28 -6.16 10.83
CA SER A 127 4.77 -7.16 9.90
C SER A 127 5.54 -7.27 8.59
N MET A 128 6.63 -6.50 8.41
CA MET A 128 7.41 -6.57 7.19
C MET A 128 8.24 -7.85 7.14
N GLY A 129 8.00 -8.68 6.12
CA GLY A 129 8.79 -9.90 5.86
C GLY A 129 8.36 -11.12 6.66
N VAL A 130 7.13 -11.10 7.18
CA VAL A 130 6.46 -12.24 7.83
C VAL A 130 5.65 -13.02 6.81
#